data_AF-A0A7V9AW61-F1
#
_entry.id   AF-A0A7V9AW61-F1
#
_cell.length_a   1.000
_cell.length_b   1.000
_cell.length_c   1.000
_cell.angle_alpha   90.00
_cell.angle_beta   90.00
_cell.angle_gamma   90.00
#
_symmetry.space_group_name_H-M   'P 1'
#
loop_
_entity.id
_entity.type
_entity.pdbx_description
1 polymer ?
#
loop_
_entity_poly.entity_id
_entity_poly.type
_entity_poly.pdbx_seq_one_letter_code
_entity_poly.pdbx_strand_id
1 'polypeptide(L)'
;MPLFLARRMFRALLLVVIVSSAALLLVHLAPGDSLDRFGSDPAAASAERARLGFDRPFLEQYASWLSRTARLDFGESTHFRRPVVSLLAERVPRTLLLGLSALVLAIGLGIPLGVSVGAAPGRWSSRMISAVSMLLVSVPPLIMSLVLLLIAVRTGWLPAGGLGPPLDAGASFAERALLT
;
A
#
# COMPACT_ATOMS: atom_id res chain seq x y z
N MET A 1 -27.83 -0.69 -21.31
CA MET A 1 -26.60 -1.43 -20.97
C MET A 1 -25.31 -0.76 -21.47
N PRO A 2 -25.12 -0.39 -22.76
CA PRO A 2 -23.85 0.18 -23.23
C PRO A 2 -23.53 1.56 -22.62
N LEU A 3 -24.56 2.39 -22.39
CA LEU A 3 -24.39 3.71 -21.76
C LEU A 3 -23.91 3.63 -20.30
N PHE A 4 -24.29 2.59 -19.56
CA PHE A 4 -23.82 2.37 -18.18
C PHE A 4 -22.35 1.96 -18.16
N LEU A 5 -21.96 1.01 -19.02
CA LEU A 5 -20.57 0.57 -19.14
C LEU A 5 -19.66 1.71 -19.60
N ALA A 6 -20.09 2.50 -20.59
CA ALA A 6 -19.36 3.67 -21.06
C ALA A 6 -19.17 4.72 -19.95
N ARG A 7 -20.24 5.04 -19.20
CA ARG A 7 -20.14 5.95 -18.04
C ARG A 7 -19.20 5.42 -16.96
N ARG A 8 -19.20 4.12 -16.70
CA ARG A 8 -18.30 3.48 -15.72
C ARG A 8 -16.85 3.52 -16.17
N MET A 9 -16.57 3.19 -17.43
CA MET A 9 -15.23 3.25 -18.00
C MET A 9 -14.70 4.69 -18.04
N PHE A 10 -15.53 5.65 -18.42
CA PHE A 10 -15.16 7.06 -18.40
C PHE A 10 -14.81 7.54 -16.98
N ARG A 11 -15.62 7.23 -15.97
CA ARG A 11 -15.34 7.56 -14.57
C ARG A 11 -14.06 6.90 -14.06
N ALA A 12 -13.82 5.63 -14.42
CA ALA A 12 -12.61 4.91 -14.04
C ALA A 12 -11.36 5.53 -14.68
N LEU A 13 -11.42 5.85 -15.97
CA LEU A 13 -10.34 6.52 -16.69
C LEU A 13 -10.05 7.90 -16.08
N LEU A 14 -11.10 8.70 -15.84
CA LEU A 14 -10.97 10.01 -15.22
C LEU A 14 -10.34 9.91 -13.83
N LEU A 15 -10.75 8.93 -13.02
CA LEU A 15 -10.16 8.69 -11.71
C LEU A 15 -8.68 8.33 -11.81
N VAL A 16 -8.29 7.43 -12.72
CA VAL A 16 -6.89 7.05 -12.92
C VAL A 16 -6.06 8.25 -13.34
N VAL A 17 -6.56 9.06 -14.27
CA VAL A 17 -5.85 10.28 -14.71
C VAL A 17 -5.70 11.25 -13.55
N ILE A 18 -6.77 11.59 -12.85
CA ILE A 18 -6.72 12.53 -11.72
C ILE A 18 -5.76 12.04 -10.62
N VAL A 19 -5.87 10.77 -10.21
CA VAL A 19 -5.05 10.22 -9.12
C VAL A 19 -3.59 10.10 -9.52
N SER A 20 -3.29 9.65 -10.75
CA SER A 20 -1.91 9.55 -11.23
C SER A 20 -1.27 10.93 -11.43
N SER A 21 -1.99 11.90 -11.99
CA SER A 21 -1.52 13.28 -12.11
C SER A 21 -1.30 13.90 -10.73
N ALA A 22 -2.22 13.71 -9.78
CA ALA A 22 -2.05 14.19 -8.42
C ALA A 22 -0.82 13.55 -7.74
N ALA A 23 -0.63 12.24 -7.88
CA ALA A 23 0.55 11.56 -7.33
C ALA A 23 1.87 12.09 -7.92
N LEU A 24 1.94 12.25 -9.24
CA LEU A 24 3.12 12.83 -9.90
C LEU A 24 3.35 14.29 -9.52
N LEU A 25 2.29 15.06 -9.39
CA LEU A 25 2.37 16.45 -8.94
C LEU A 25 2.86 16.54 -7.50
N LEU A 26 2.37 15.68 -6.61
CA LEU A 26 2.83 15.61 -5.22
C LEU A 26 4.31 15.26 -5.14
N VAL A 27 4.79 14.33 -5.99
CA VAL A 27 6.23 14.03 -6.07
C VAL A 27 7.01 15.21 -6.63
N HIS A 28 6.49 15.93 -7.62
CA HIS A 28 7.13 17.10 -8.20
C HIS A 28 7.19 18.31 -7.25
N LEU A 29 6.19 18.45 -6.38
CA LEU A 29 6.11 19.51 -5.36
C LEU A 29 6.75 19.12 -4.03
N ALA A 30 7.06 17.84 -3.82
CA ALA A 30 7.65 17.36 -2.58
C ALA A 30 9.02 18.02 -2.37
N PRO A 31 9.28 18.66 -1.23
CA PRO A 31 10.60 19.16 -0.90
C PRO A 31 11.54 17.96 -0.63
N GLY A 32 12.51 17.77 -1.53
CA GLY A 32 13.46 16.66 -1.49
C GLY A 32 13.60 16.04 -2.87
N ASP A 33 14.83 15.99 -3.40
CA ASP A 33 15.07 15.34 -4.67
C ASP A 33 15.47 13.88 -4.41
N SER A 34 14.94 12.92 -5.17
CA SER A 34 15.47 11.54 -5.18
C SER A 34 16.99 11.48 -5.46
N LEU A 35 17.52 12.60 -5.95
CA LEU A 35 18.91 12.85 -6.27
C LEU A 35 19.73 13.41 -5.09
N ASP A 36 19.12 13.68 -3.93
CA ASP A 36 19.85 14.06 -2.71
C ASP A 36 20.82 12.94 -2.26
N ARG A 37 20.60 11.70 -2.74
CA ARG A 37 21.55 10.58 -2.59
C ARG A 37 22.91 10.83 -3.25
N PHE A 38 23.00 11.75 -4.21
CA PHE A 38 24.25 12.15 -4.85
C PHE A 38 25.00 13.20 -4.01
N GLY A 39 24.45 13.61 -2.86
CA GLY A 39 25.12 14.47 -1.89
C GLY A 39 25.56 15.80 -2.51
N SER A 40 26.85 16.09 -2.38
CA SER A 40 27.48 17.33 -2.85
C SER A 40 28.07 17.26 -4.26
N ASP A 41 27.71 16.26 -5.08
CA ASP A 41 28.07 16.22 -6.51
C ASP A 41 26.91 16.72 -7.40
N PRO A 42 26.84 18.06 -7.66
CA PRO A 42 25.80 18.64 -8.49
C PRO A 42 25.89 18.24 -9.96
N ALA A 43 27.04 17.76 -10.45
CA ALA A 43 27.19 17.29 -11.83
C ALA A 43 26.50 15.92 -12.01
N ALA A 44 26.70 15.00 -11.07
CA ALA A 44 26.00 13.71 -11.09
C ALA A 44 24.47 13.88 -10.91
N ALA A 45 24.04 14.78 -10.03
CA ALA A 45 22.62 15.08 -9.84
C ALA A 45 21.99 15.69 -11.11
N SER A 46 22.62 16.70 -11.73
CA SER A 46 22.09 17.31 -12.96
C SER A 46 22.05 16.33 -14.14
N ALA A 47 23.06 15.48 -14.30
CA ALA A 47 23.05 14.43 -15.32
C ALA A 47 21.89 13.45 -15.12
N GLU A 48 21.58 13.08 -13.87
CA GLU A 48 20.47 12.20 -13.56
C GLU A 48 19.10 12.90 -13.73
N ARG A 49 18.97 14.20 -13.43
CA ARG A 49 17.75 14.98 -13.74
C ARG A 49 17.43 14.99 -15.23
N ALA A 50 18.46 15.22 -16.04
CA ALA A 50 18.34 15.21 -17.49
C ALA A 50 17.96 13.80 -18.00
N ARG A 51 18.53 12.74 -17.43
CA ARG A 51 18.20 11.34 -17.76
C ARG A 51 16.76 10.98 -17.40
N LEU A 52 16.29 11.41 -16.24
CA LEU A 52 14.93 11.15 -15.76
C LEU A 52 13.87 12.06 -16.41
N GLY A 53 14.31 13.14 -17.07
CA GLY A 53 13.44 14.11 -17.71
C GLY A 53 12.73 15.03 -16.71
N PHE A 54 13.26 15.16 -15.49
CA PHE A 54 12.70 16.04 -14.46
C PHE A 54 12.79 17.53 -14.83
N ASP A 55 13.67 17.88 -15.78
CA ASP A 55 13.80 19.24 -16.32
C ASP A 55 12.70 19.61 -17.34
N ARG A 56 11.85 18.66 -17.74
CA ARG A 56 10.80 18.91 -18.75
C ARG A 56 9.53 19.48 -18.12
N PRO A 57 8.68 20.20 -18.87
CA PRO A 57 7.36 20.59 -18.38
C PRO A 57 6.55 19.40 -17.87
N PHE A 58 5.79 19.59 -16.78
CA PHE A 58 5.00 18.53 -16.14
C PHE A 58 4.11 17.76 -17.13
N LEU A 59 3.50 18.46 -18.08
CA LEU A 59 2.60 17.87 -19.06
C LEU A 59 3.33 16.89 -20.01
N GLU A 60 4.57 17.20 -20.39
CA GLU A 60 5.41 16.31 -21.20
C GLU A 60 5.87 15.09 -20.40
N GLN A 61 6.26 15.29 -19.14
CA GLN A 61 6.62 14.20 -18.23
C GLN A 61 5.45 13.23 -18.05
N TYR A 62 4.25 13.76 -17.80
CA TYR A 62 3.03 12.98 -17.65
C TYR A 62 2.67 12.23 -18.93
N ALA A 63 2.67 12.90 -20.09
CA ALA A 63 2.35 12.28 -21.37
C ALA A 63 3.33 11.15 -21.74
N SER A 64 4.63 11.37 -21.52
CA SER A 64 5.68 10.37 -21.73
C SER A 64 5.53 9.17 -20.78
N TRP A 65 5.28 9.43 -19.50
CA TRP A 65 5.01 8.38 -18.51
C TRP A 65 3.75 7.58 -18.84
N LEU A 66 2.66 8.25 -19.20
CA LEU A 66 1.39 7.61 -19.54
C LEU A 66 1.53 6.73 -20.80
N SER A 67 2.23 7.22 -21.83
CA SER A 67 2.50 6.47 -23.07
C SER A 67 3.29 5.18 -22.82
N ARG A 68 4.34 5.24 -21.99
CA ARG A 68 5.11 4.06 -21.58
C ARG A 68 4.28 3.10 -20.73
N THR A 69 3.57 3.64 -19.73
CA THR A 69 2.72 2.86 -18.83
C THR A 69 1.60 2.13 -19.59
N ALA A 70 0.99 2.77 -20.59
CA ALA A 70 -0.02 2.16 -21.45
C ALA A 70 0.51 0.98 -22.27
N ARG A 71 1.83 0.91 -22.49
CA ARG A 71 2.54 -0.20 -23.14
C ARG A 71 3.12 -1.19 -22.12
N LEU A 72 2.72 -1.08 -20.84
CA LEU A 72 3.24 -1.86 -19.71
C LEU A 72 4.74 -1.65 -19.44
N ASP A 73 5.30 -0.54 -19.92
CA ASP A 73 6.65 -0.11 -19.58
C ASP A 73 6.58 0.89 -18.42
N PHE A 74 6.97 0.42 -17.23
CA PHE A 74 7.02 1.21 -16.00
C PHE A 74 8.41 1.80 -15.73
N GLY A 75 9.39 1.52 -16.59
CA GLY A 75 10.78 1.94 -16.42
C GLY A 75 11.50 1.27 -15.23
N GLU A 76 12.55 1.94 -14.76
CA GLU A 76 13.37 1.49 -13.65
C GLU A 76 13.10 2.30 -12.37
N SER A 77 13.18 1.62 -11.23
CA SER A 77 13.12 2.28 -9.93
C SER A 77 14.39 3.09 -9.70
N THR A 78 14.25 4.39 -9.46
CA THR A 78 15.39 5.27 -9.09
C THR A 78 16.03 4.83 -7.78
N HIS A 79 15.24 4.31 -6.83
CA HIS A 79 15.72 3.82 -5.54
C HIS A 79 16.42 2.45 -5.65
N PHE A 80 15.76 1.45 -6.23
CA PHE A 80 16.28 0.07 -6.26
C PHE A 80 17.18 -0.23 -7.48
N ARG A 81 17.26 0.67 -8.47
CA ARG A 81 17.98 0.49 -9.75
C ARG A 81 17.65 -0.83 -10.46
N ARG A 82 16.37 -1.19 -10.45
CA ARG A 82 15.84 -2.41 -11.06
C ARG A 82 14.56 -2.10 -11.83
N PRO A 83 14.20 -2.88 -12.86
CA PRO A 83 12.94 -2.73 -13.56
C PRO A 83 11.75 -2.78 -12.60
N VAL A 84 10.84 -1.81 -12.68
CA VAL A 84 9.67 -1.73 -11.78
C VAL A 84 8.80 -2.97 -11.91
N VAL A 85 8.68 -3.54 -13.11
CA VAL A 85 7.95 -4.80 -13.36
C VAL A 85 8.47 -5.95 -12.48
N SER A 86 9.79 -6.07 -12.29
CA SER A 86 10.38 -7.12 -11.46
C SER A 86 10.01 -6.94 -9.99
N LEU A 87 10.04 -5.70 -9.50
CA LEU A 87 9.64 -5.35 -8.14
C LEU A 87 8.14 -5.60 -7.91
N LEU A 88 7.30 -5.30 -8.92
CA LEU A 88 5.88 -5.60 -8.86
C LEU A 88 5.65 -7.11 -8.82
N ALA A 89 6.34 -7.89 -9.65
CA ALA A 89 6.23 -9.36 -9.65
C ALA A 89 6.61 -9.98 -8.30
N GLU A 90 7.60 -9.43 -7.59
CA GLU A 90 7.97 -9.87 -6.24
C GLU A 90 6.94 -9.50 -5.16
N ARG A 91 6.24 -8.37 -5.33
CA ARG A 91 5.31 -7.82 -4.32
C ARG A 91 3.87 -8.29 -4.50
N VAL A 92 3.41 -8.46 -5.74
CA VAL A 92 2.02 -8.83 -6.06
C VAL A 92 1.58 -10.11 -5.34
N PRO A 93 2.34 -11.23 -5.35
CA PRO A 93 1.93 -12.45 -4.64
C PRO A 93 1.77 -12.22 -3.13
N ARG A 94 2.61 -11.38 -2.52
CA ARG A 94 2.56 -11.08 -1.09
C ARG A 94 1.32 -10.26 -0.74
N THR A 95 1.01 -9.24 -1.55
CA THR A 95 -0.22 -8.45 -1.37
C THR A 95 -1.47 -9.29 -1.59
N LEU A 96 -1.46 -10.18 -2.60
CA LEU A 96 -2.57 -11.10 -2.84
C LEU A 96 -2.75 -12.08 -1.69
N LEU A 97 -1.68 -12.69 -1.19
CA LEU A 97 -1.75 -13.60 -0.05
C LEU A 97 -2.34 -12.89 1.18
N LEU A 98 -1.84 -11.68 1.51
CA LEU A 98 -2.35 -10.89 2.63
C LEU A 98 -3.81 -10.50 2.44
N GLY A 99 -4.16 -9.97 1.26
CA GLY A 99 -5.52 -9.53 0.95
C GLY A 99 -6.54 -10.68 0.94
N LEU A 100 -6.19 -11.81 0.34
CA LEU A 100 -7.04 -13.00 0.32
C LEU A 100 -7.19 -13.61 1.71
N SER A 101 -6.11 -13.68 2.50
CA SER A 101 -6.18 -14.18 3.88
C SER A 101 -7.09 -13.29 4.74
N ALA A 102 -6.93 -11.97 4.64
CA ALA A 102 -7.81 -11.02 5.31
C ALA A 102 -9.27 -11.14 4.86
N LEU A 103 -9.51 -11.34 3.56
CA LEU A 103 -10.85 -11.53 3.01
C LEU A 103 -11.51 -12.81 3.53
N VAL A 104 -10.77 -13.92 3.55
CA VAL A 104 -11.27 -15.20 4.08
C VAL A 104 -11.63 -15.07 5.55
N LEU A 105 -10.79 -14.42 6.36
CA LEU A 105 -11.09 -14.17 7.78
C LEU A 105 -12.30 -13.24 7.94
N ALA A 106 -12.38 -12.17 7.15
CA ALA A 106 -13.49 -11.22 7.21
C ALA A 106 -14.82 -11.88 6.84
N ILE A 107 -14.85 -12.72 5.82
CA ILE A 107 -16.04 -13.48 5.42
C ILE A 107 -16.36 -14.54 6.48
N GLY A 108 -15.35 -15.31 6.89
CA GLY A 108 -15.49 -16.42 7.83
C GLY A 108 -15.96 -16.01 9.22
N LEU A 109 -15.59 -14.82 9.69
CA LEU A 109 -16.06 -14.28 10.97
C LEU A 109 -17.27 -13.35 10.79
N GLY A 110 -17.23 -12.48 9.79
CA GLY A 110 -18.22 -11.43 9.58
C GLY A 110 -19.60 -11.98 9.20
N ILE A 111 -19.67 -12.99 8.31
CA ILE A 111 -20.96 -13.57 7.92
C ILE A 111 -21.64 -14.28 9.09
N PRO A 112 -21.00 -15.22 9.82
CA PRO A 112 -21.65 -15.88 10.94
C PRO A 112 -22.06 -14.92 12.06
N LEU A 113 -21.19 -13.95 12.40
CA LEU A 113 -21.53 -12.94 13.40
C LEU A 113 -22.71 -12.07 12.94
N GLY A 114 -22.72 -11.60 11.69
CA GLY A 114 -23.82 -10.83 11.12
C GLY A 114 -25.14 -11.60 11.08
N VAL A 115 -25.12 -12.86 10.64
CA VAL A 115 -26.29 -13.74 10.65
C VAL A 115 -26.79 -13.97 12.07
N SER A 116 -25.89 -14.19 13.05
CA SER A 116 -26.29 -14.40 14.45
C SER A 116 -27.00 -13.18 15.07
N VAL A 117 -26.55 -11.97 14.72
CA VAL A 117 -27.16 -10.71 15.16
C VAL A 117 -28.54 -10.53 14.53
N GLY A 118 -28.67 -10.82 13.23
CA GLY A 118 -29.93 -10.69 12.48
C GLY A 118 -30.98 -11.76 12.79
N ALA A 119 -30.55 -13.00 13.09
CA ALA A 119 -31.45 -14.11 13.42
C ALA A 119 -32.05 -13.99 14.82
N ALA A 120 -31.38 -13.31 15.75
CA ALA A 120 -31.85 -13.16 17.12
C ALA A 120 -31.68 -11.73 17.66
N PRO A 121 -32.41 -10.76 17.09
CA PRO A 121 -32.31 -9.36 17.47
C PRO A 121 -32.72 -9.17 18.94
N GLY A 122 -32.01 -8.29 19.64
CA GLY A 122 -32.32 -7.94 21.04
C GLY A 122 -31.71 -8.84 22.12
N ARG A 123 -31.14 -10.01 21.77
CA ARG A 123 -30.37 -10.84 22.72
C ARG A 123 -29.11 -10.10 23.20
N TRP A 124 -28.65 -10.43 24.40
CA TRP A 124 -27.41 -9.85 24.95
C TRP A 124 -26.21 -10.05 24.02
N SER A 125 -26.06 -11.25 23.43
CA SER A 125 -24.99 -11.54 22.46
C SER A 125 -25.07 -10.64 21.22
N SER A 126 -26.27 -10.41 20.69
CA SER A 126 -26.50 -9.52 19.54
C SER A 126 -26.10 -8.07 19.87
N ARG A 127 -26.44 -7.58 21.07
CA ARG A 127 -26.02 -6.25 21.54
C ARG A 127 -24.50 -6.14 21.71
N MET A 128 -23.86 -7.16 22.26
CA MET A 128 -22.40 -7.18 22.44
C MET A 128 -21.65 -7.17 21.10
N ILE A 129 -22.06 -8.02 20.15
CA ILE A 129 -21.44 -8.08 18.82
C ILE A 129 -21.60 -6.72 18.11
N SER A 130 -22.80 -6.13 18.13
CA SER A 130 -23.04 -4.82 17.52
C SER A 130 -22.23 -3.71 18.19
N ALA A 131 -22.16 -3.69 19.53
CA ALA A 131 -21.36 -2.69 20.27
C ALA A 131 -19.87 -2.79 19.92
N VAL A 132 -19.30 -4.00 19.95
CA VAL A 132 -17.90 -4.24 19.58
C VAL A 132 -17.63 -3.85 18.12
N SER A 133 -18.53 -4.21 17.20
CA SER A 133 -18.40 -3.85 15.79
C SER A 133 -18.41 -2.33 15.59
N MET A 134 -19.30 -1.63 16.28
CA MET A 134 -19.42 -0.17 16.20
C MET A 134 -18.19 0.53 16.78
N LEU A 135 -17.62 0.01 17.87
CA LEU A 135 -16.35 0.49 18.42
C LEU A 135 -15.21 0.29 17.41
N LEU A 136 -15.07 -0.92 16.85
CA LEU A 136 -14.04 -1.24 15.86
C LEU A 136 -14.11 -0.33 14.62
N VAL A 137 -15.31 -0.07 14.10
CA VAL A 137 -15.53 0.82 12.94
C VAL A 137 -15.21 2.28 13.26
N SER A 138 -15.41 2.69 14.53
CA SER A 138 -15.14 4.07 14.96
C SER A 138 -13.66 4.36 15.21
N VAL A 139 -12.85 3.33 15.45
CA VAL A 139 -11.40 3.49 15.68
C VAL A 139 -10.69 3.79 14.35
N PRO A 140 -9.86 4.84 14.27
CA PRO A 140 -9.08 5.12 13.08
C PRO A 140 -8.19 3.91 12.69
N PRO A 141 -8.10 3.54 11.41
CA PRO A 141 -7.33 2.36 10.97
C PRO A 141 -5.87 2.37 11.43
N LEU A 142 -5.26 3.56 11.50
CA LEU A 142 -3.89 3.74 12.01
C LEU A 142 -3.76 3.29 13.47
N ILE A 143 -4.68 3.72 14.34
CA ILE A 143 -4.66 3.38 15.77
C ILE A 143 -4.86 1.88 15.94
N MET A 144 -5.81 1.29 15.20
CA MET A 144 -6.04 -0.16 15.24
C MET A 144 -4.78 -0.93 14.81
N SER A 145 -4.10 -0.46 13.74
CA SER A 145 -2.87 -1.07 13.26
C SER A 145 -1.75 -1.00 14.31
N LEU A 146 -1.61 0.13 15.01
CA LEU A 146 -0.62 0.30 16.08
C LEU A 146 -0.91 -0.58 17.31
N VAL A 147 -2.17 -0.70 17.71
CA VAL A 147 -2.56 -1.60 18.81
C VAL A 147 -2.26 -3.05 18.45
N LEU A 148 -2.61 -3.48 17.24
CA LEU A 148 -2.29 -4.84 16.76
C LEU A 148 -0.78 -5.07 16.69
N LEU A 149 0.00 -4.08 16.24
CA LEU A 149 1.46 -4.14 16.25
C LEU A 149 2.01 -4.29 17.67
N LEU A 150 1.50 -3.51 18.63
CA LEU A 150 1.93 -3.60 20.02
C LEU A 150 1.63 -4.99 20.59
N ILE A 151 0.44 -5.54 20.32
CA ILE A 151 0.08 -6.91 20.72
C ILE A 151 1.04 -7.91 20.08
N ALA A 152 1.26 -7.83 18.76
CA ALA A 152 2.15 -8.72 18.02
C ALA A 152 3.57 -8.74 18.62
N VAL A 153 4.12 -7.58 18.96
CA VAL A 153 5.45 -7.44 19.56
C VAL A 153 5.49 -7.96 21.00
N ARG A 154 4.44 -7.72 21.79
CA ARG A 154 4.41 -8.13 23.22
C ARG A 154 4.14 -9.62 23.40
N THR A 155 3.27 -10.21 22.59
CA THR A 155 2.87 -11.62 22.73
C THR A 155 3.65 -12.55 21.82
N GLY A 156 4.26 -12.03 20.75
CA GLY A 156 4.92 -12.84 19.71
C GLY A 156 3.94 -13.65 18.86
N TRP A 157 2.63 -13.43 18.98
CA TRP A 157 1.62 -14.23 18.28
C TRP A 157 1.58 -13.96 16.77
N LEU A 158 2.02 -12.78 16.35
CA LEU A 158 1.99 -12.32 14.97
C LEU A 158 3.37 -11.77 14.60
N PRO A 159 3.87 -12.04 13.38
CA PRO A 159 5.11 -11.43 12.92
C PRO A 159 4.92 -9.92 12.80
N ALA A 160 5.70 -9.15 13.57
CA ALA A 160 5.66 -7.69 13.56
C ALA A 160 6.22 -7.06 12.28
N GLY A 161 6.93 -7.84 11.45
CA GLY A 161 7.42 -7.41 10.15
C GLY A 161 8.19 -8.50 9.39
N GLY A 162 8.18 -8.41 8.06
CA GLY A 162 8.92 -9.30 7.15
C GLY A 162 8.22 -10.64 6.84
N LEU A 163 8.40 -11.11 5.61
CA LEU A 163 8.09 -12.49 5.17
C LEU A 163 9.41 -13.25 4.96
N GLY A 164 10.33 -13.16 5.93
CA GLY A 164 11.53 -13.99 5.98
C GLY A 164 11.20 -15.39 6.53
N PRO A 165 12.14 -16.34 6.47
CA PRO A 165 12.02 -17.61 7.21
C PRO A 165 11.64 -17.31 8.68
N PRO A 166 10.98 -18.23 9.39
CA PRO A 166 10.74 -18.06 10.83
C PRO A 166 12.11 -17.98 11.52
N LEU A 167 12.64 -16.77 11.69
CA LEU A 167 13.87 -16.53 12.43
C LEU A 167 13.48 -16.59 13.91
N ASP A 168 13.85 -17.71 14.52
CA ASP A 168 13.86 -18.07 15.93
C ASP A 168 13.14 -17.08 16.85
N ALA A 169 11.97 -17.52 17.35
CA ALA A 169 11.09 -16.79 18.26
C ALA A 169 11.71 -16.42 19.63
N GLY A 170 13.04 -16.50 19.79
CA GLY A 170 13.77 -16.28 21.04
C GLY A 170 14.77 -15.11 21.08
N ALA A 171 15.17 -14.50 19.96
CA ALA A 171 16.20 -13.45 19.99
C ALA A 171 15.63 -12.11 20.47
N SER A 172 16.29 -11.48 21.45
CA SER A 172 15.87 -10.20 22.04
C SER A 172 16.13 -9.01 21.09
N PHE A 173 15.33 -7.94 21.19
CA PHE A 173 15.44 -6.75 20.34
C PHE A 173 16.84 -6.10 20.35
N ALA A 174 17.59 -6.24 21.45
CA ALA A 174 18.96 -5.74 21.58
C ALA A 174 19.96 -6.46 20.65
N GLU A 175 19.77 -7.77 20.43
CA GLU A 175 20.57 -8.53 19.45
C GLU A 175 20.16 -8.18 18.00
N ARG A 176 18.89 -7.80 17.79
CA ARG A 176 18.33 -7.46 16.48
C ARG A 176 18.77 -6.09 15.95
N ALA A 177 19.06 -5.14 16.83
CA ALA A 177 19.49 -3.79 16.45
C ALA A 177 20.99 -3.67 16.11
N LEU A 178 21.79 -4.70 16.42
CA LEU A 178 23.24 -4.72 16.17
C LEU A 178 23.62 -5.39 14.83
N LEU A 179 22.65 -5.96 14.11
CA LEU A 179 22.88 -6.73 12.87
C LEU A 179 22.24 -6.09 11.62
N THR A 180 21.77 -4.86 11.71
CA THR A 180 21.31 -4.02 10.58
C THR A 180 22.08 -2.71 10.55
#